data_AF-A0A5C5BGB7-F1
#
_entry.id   AF-A0A5C5BGB7-F1
#
_cell.length_a   1.000
_cell.length_b   1.000
_cell.length_c   1.000
_cell.angle_alpha   90.00
_cell.angle_beta   90.00
_cell.angle_gamma   90.00
#
_symmetry.space_group_name_H-M   'P 1'
#
loop_
_entity.id
_entity.type
_entity.pdbx_description
1 polymer ?
#
loop_
_entity_poly.entity_id
_entity_poly.type
_entity_poly.pdbx_seq_one_letter_code
_entity_poly.pdbx_strand_id
1 'polypeptide(L)'
;MTDPDATSPDATDPGPPPRAPRSALRMFCSTVLGLEAFVVFFAAVAAYGLRSAPTPAILAVGAGAAVLCLVAAGSLRSRAGYVLGSAIQVALLVAGLLMADLRAHLLTVAVVFGVVWVVSLRVGARIDRERAERHVAELAHWRAAGGVDGTADGDADTERGTPADTGSAGDPGGTSATEPGR
;
A
#
# COMPACT_ATOMS: atom_id res chain seq x y z
N MET A 1 -47.67 10.03 27.23
CA MET A 1 -46.77 11.02 26.63
C MET A 1 -45.76 10.24 25.83
N THR A 2 -46.16 9.87 24.62
CA THR A 2 -45.40 9.06 23.66
C THR A 2 -44.61 10.06 22.84
N ASP A 3 -43.28 9.95 22.83
CA ASP A 3 -42.41 10.73 21.94
C ASP A 3 -42.75 10.39 20.48
N PRO A 4 -43.21 11.35 19.66
CA PRO A 4 -43.41 11.14 18.23
C PRO A 4 -42.13 11.30 17.39
N ASP A 5 -40.96 11.54 18.00
CA ASP A 5 -39.71 11.87 17.30
C ASP A 5 -38.76 10.67 17.03
N ALA A 6 -39.22 9.43 17.19
CA ALA A 6 -38.39 8.23 16.98
C ALA A 6 -38.28 7.75 15.51
N THR A 7 -38.38 8.64 14.52
CA THR A 7 -38.23 8.37 13.07
C THR A 7 -37.67 9.62 12.41
N SER A 8 -36.53 9.69 11.73
CA SER A 8 -35.57 8.72 11.20
C SER A 8 -34.21 9.44 11.19
N PRO A 9 -33.06 8.75 11.29
CA PRO A 9 -31.78 9.41 11.05
C PRO A 9 -31.84 10.11 9.68
N ASP A 10 -31.51 11.40 9.69
CA ASP A 10 -31.44 12.33 8.56
C ASP A 10 -31.15 11.61 7.23
N ALA A 11 -32.19 11.42 6.41
CA ALA A 11 -32.09 10.72 5.13
C ALA A 11 -31.44 11.59 4.03
N THR A 12 -30.97 12.78 4.36
CA THR A 12 -30.56 13.83 3.43
C THR A 12 -29.06 14.10 3.41
N ASP A 13 -28.30 13.59 4.38
CA ASP A 13 -26.84 13.68 4.36
C ASP A 13 -26.23 12.40 3.75
N PRO A 14 -25.66 12.45 2.54
CA PRO A 14 -25.00 11.29 1.91
C PRO A 14 -23.78 10.78 2.69
N GLY A 15 -23.30 11.52 3.70
CA GLY A 15 -22.16 11.15 4.52
C GLY A 15 -20.82 11.21 3.76
N PRO A 16 -19.72 10.80 4.39
CA PRO A 16 -18.39 10.86 3.79
C PRO A 16 -18.26 9.87 2.60
N PRO A 17 -17.43 10.19 1.59
CA PRO A 17 -17.30 9.36 0.40
C PRO A 17 -16.82 7.93 0.73
N PRO A 18 -17.37 6.92 0.04
CA PRO A 18 -16.86 5.55 0.09
C PRO A 18 -15.35 5.48 -0.14
N ARG A 19 -14.63 4.70 0.67
CA ARG A 19 -13.17 4.55 0.56
C ARG A 19 -12.80 3.43 -0.41
N ALA A 20 -11.71 3.64 -1.16
CA ALA A 20 -11.20 2.62 -2.06
C ALA A 20 -10.79 1.34 -1.28
N PRO A 21 -11.19 0.15 -1.76
CA PRO A 21 -10.87 -1.10 -1.10
C PRO A 21 -9.36 -1.41 -1.18
N ARG A 22 -8.82 -2.04 -0.13
CA ARG A 22 -7.42 -2.51 -0.13
C ARG A 22 -7.24 -3.66 -1.13
N SER A 23 -6.15 -3.63 -1.89
CA SER A 23 -5.79 -4.68 -2.86
C SER A 23 -5.51 -6.01 -2.15
N ALA A 24 -6.38 -6.99 -2.40
CA ALA A 24 -6.23 -8.38 -1.97
C ALA A 24 -5.03 -9.04 -2.68
N LEU A 25 -4.83 -8.73 -3.97
CA LEU A 25 -3.69 -9.22 -4.74
C LEU A 25 -2.36 -8.89 -4.04
N ARG A 26 -2.18 -7.61 -3.69
CA ARG A 26 -0.95 -7.16 -3.02
C ARG A 26 -0.78 -7.81 -1.66
N MET A 27 -1.86 -7.91 -0.88
CA MET A 27 -1.84 -8.56 0.43
C MET A 27 -1.38 -10.01 0.32
N PHE A 28 -2.07 -10.82 -0.50
CA PHE A 28 -1.74 -12.24 -0.66
C PHE A 28 -0.32 -12.46 -1.18
N CYS A 29 0.09 -11.76 -2.23
CA CYS A 29 1.45 -11.92 -2.78
C CYS A 29 2.54 -11.52 -1.76
N SER A 30 2.30 -10.45 -0.98
CA SER A 30 3.25 -10.03 0.05
C SER A 30 3.37 -11.03 1.19
N THR A 31 2.25 -11.65 1.61
CA THR A 31 2.24 -12.72 2.61
C THR A 31 2.97 -13.96 2.11
N VAL A 32 2.79 -14.36 0.84
CA VAL A 32 3.48 -15.51 0.24
C VAL A 32 4.99 -15.29 0.26
N LEU A 33 5.49 -14.16 -0.27
CA LEU A 33 6.93 -13.86 -0.27
C LEU A 33 7.51 -13.71 1.15
N GLY A 34 6.73 -13.16 2.08
CA GLY A 34 7.14 -13.06 3.49
C GLY A 34 7.32 -14.44 4.13
N LEU A 35 6.34 -15.34 3.99
CA LEU A 35 6.41 -16.71 4.50
C LEU A 35 7.53 -17.50 3.81
N GLU A 36 7.72 -17.31 2.50
CA GLU A 36 8.80 -17.95 1.75
C GLU A 36 10.17 -17.54 2.28
N ALA A 37 10.37 -16.25 2.54
CA ALA A 37 11.61 -15.74 3.12
C ALA A 37 11.95 -16.44 4.44
N PHE A 38 10.94 -16.59 5.33
CA PHE A 38 11.13 -17.30 6.60
C PHE A 38 11.45 -18.78 6.40
N VAL A 39 10.74 -19.47 5.50
CA VAL A 39 10.98 -20.89 5.23
C VAL A 39 12.38 -21.11 4.65
N VAL A 40 12.80 -20.30 3.68
CA VAL A 40 14.14 -20.39 3.07
C VAL A 40 15.23 -20.08 4.09
N PHE A 41 15.03 -19.08 4.94
CA PHE A 41 15.96 -18.75 6.03
C PHE A 41 16.11 -19.91 7.01
N PHE A 42 15.01 -20.47 7.52
CA PHE A 42 15.07 -21.59 8.45
C PHE A 42 15.59 -22.87 7.81
N ALA A 43 15.28 -23.12 6.53
CA ALA A 43 15.87 -24.23 5.78
C ALA A 43 17.39 -24.12 5.71
N ALA A 44 17.93 -22.92 5.49
CA ALA A 44 19.37 -22.67 5.47
C ALA A 44 20.02 -22.89 6.85
N VAL A 45 19.39 -22.42 7.92
CA VAL A 45 19.85 -22.66 9.30
C VAL A 45 19.82 -24.16 9.65
N ALA A 46 18.77 -24.88 9.24
CA ALA A 46 18.67 -26.32 9.45
C ALA A 46 19.75 -27.09 8.66
N ALA A 47 19.96 -26.74 7.39
CA ALA A 47 21.00 -27.34 6.55
C ALA A 47 22.41 -27.10 7.10
N TYR A 48 22.66 -25.92 7.68
CA TYR A 48 23.88 -25.63 8.43
C TYR A 48 24.04 -26.57 9.63
N GLY A 49 22.97 -26.78 10.42
CA GLY A 49 22.97 -27.68 11.58
C GLY A 49 23.28 -29.14 11.23
N LEU A 50 22.87 -29.59 10.03
CA LEU A 50 23.12 -30.95 9.53
C LEU A 50 24.53 -31.13 8.90
N ARG A 51 25.34 -30.07 8.79
CA ARG A 51 26.67 -30.09 8.10
C ARG A 51 26.62 -30.68 6.67
N SER A 52 25.52 -30.45 5.94
CA SER A 52 25.31 -31.06 4.61
C SER A 52 26.19 -30.51 3.47
N ALA A 53 26.90 -29.39 3.64
CA ALA A 53 27.83 -28.84 2.63
C ALA A 53 28.79 -27.80 3.28
N PRO A 54 29.76 -27.20 2.54
CA PRO A 54 30.64 -26.17 3.10
C PRO A 54 29.84 -25.01 3.71
N THR A 55 30.02 -24.90 5.02
CA THR A 55 29.22 -24.17 5.99
C THR A 55 28.89 -22.69 5.63
N PRO A 56 29.82 -21.87 5.10
CA PRO A 56 29.51 -20.46 4.82
C PRO A 56 28.66 -20.26 3.56
N ALA A 57 28.75 -21.16 2.58
CA ALA A 57 28.04 -21.02 1.30
C ALA A 57 26.53 -21.22 1.46
N ILE A 58 26.11 -22.22 2.26
CA ILE A 58 24.69 -22.49 2.54
C ILE A 58 24.02 -21.29 3.19
N LEU A 59 24.66 -20.72 4.22
CA LEU A 59 24.11 -19.58 4.95
C LEU A 59 24.04 -18.33 4.07
N ALA A 60 25.08 -18.06 3.28
CA ALA A 60 25.08 -16.91 2.37
C ALA A 60 23.98 -16.99 1.32
N VAL A 61 23.80 -18.17 0.69
CA VAL A 61 22.74 -18.38 -0.32
C VAL A 61 21.36 -18.30 0.31
N GLY A 62 21.14 -18.97 1.44
CA GLY A 62 19.84 -18.96 2.12
C GLY A 62 19.44 -17.60 2.66
N ALA A 63 20.36 -16.88 3.31
CA ALA A 63 20.11 -15.53 3.78
C ALA A 63 19.91 -14.56 2.60
N GLY A 64 20.70 -14.68 1.53
CA GLY A 64 20.54 -13.89 0.32
C GLY A 64 19.17 -14.09 -0.34
N ALA A 65 18.72 -15.34 -0.46
CA ALA A 65 17.40 -15.67 -1.00
C ALA A 65 16.26 -15.14 -0.12
N ALA A 66 16.39 -15.23 1.21
CA ALA A 66 15.41 -14.67 2.14
C ALA A 66 15.30 -13.14 2.00
N VAL A 67 16.44 -12.44 1.95
CA VAL A 67 16.47 -10.98 1.73
C VAL A 67 15.85 -10.62 0.38
N LEU A 68 16.17 -11.37 -0.67
CA LEU A 68 15.60 -11.14 -2.00
C LEU A 68 14.07 -11.27 -2.00
N CYS A 69 13.52 -12.25 -1.29
CA CYS A 69 12.07 -12.41 -1.13
C CYS A 69 11.45 -11.21 -0.39
N LEU A 70 12.09 -10.70 0.66
CA LEU A 70 11.63 -9.52 1.40
C LEU A 70 11.66 -8.24 0.55
N VAL A 71 12.72 -8.05 -0.24
CA VAL A 71 12.84 -6.92 -1.18
C VAL A 71 11.74 -7.01 -2.25
N ALA A 72 11.49 -8.21 -2.78
CA ALA A 72 10.40 -8.43 -3.73
C ALA A 72 9.04 -8.12 -3.11
N ALA A 73 8.79 -8.54 -1.85
CA ALA A 73 7.55 -8.25 -1.13
C ALA A 73 7.31 -6.74 -0.98
N GLY A 74 8.36 -5.97 -0.64
CA GLY A 74 8.31 -4.50 -0.60
C GLY A 74 8.03 -3.87 -1.96
N SER A 75 8.51 -4.49 -3.03
CA SER A 75 8.41 -4.01 -4.41
C SER A 75 7.05 -4.28 -5.08
N LEU A 76 6.14 -5.02 -4.47
CA LEU A 76 4.78 -5.31 -4.98
C LEU A 76 3.86 -4.09 -5.11
N ARG A 77 4.35 -2.88 -4.82
CA ARG A 77 3.64 -1.62 -5.14
C ARG A 77 3.58 -1.36 -6.64
N SER A 78 4.50 -1.93 -7.42
CA SER A 78 4.57 -1.75 -8.88
C SER A 78 4.35 -3.08 -9.61
N ARG A 79 3.99 -3.00 -10.89
CA ARG A 79 3.85 -4.19 -11.77
C ARG A 79 5.15 -5.00 -11.84
N ALA A 80 6.31 -4.33 -11.76
CA ALA A 80 7.61 -4.96 -11.77
C ALA A 80 7.83 -5.89 -10.56
N GLY A 81 7.25 -5.58 -9.39
CA GLY A 81 7.34 -6.45 -8.21
C GLY A 81 6.72 -7.83 -8.43
N TYR A 82 5.62 -7.93 -9.20
CA TYR A 82 4.99 -9.21 -9.51
C TYR A 82 5.82 -10.03 -10.52
N VAL A 83 6.52 -9.37 -11.44
CA VAL A 83 7.46 -10.02 -12.35
C VAL A 83 8.66 -10.55 -11.58
N LEU A 84 9.22 -9.74 -10.67
CA LEU A 84 10.34 -10.14 -9.81
C LEU A 84 9.96 -11.32 -8.92
N GLY A 85 8.79 -11.29 -8.27
CA GLY A 85 8.32 -12.42 -7.48
C GLY A 85 8.14 -13.70 -8.30
N SER A 86 7.63 -13.60 -9.53
CA SER A 86 7.52 -14.76 -10.42
C SER A 86 8.88 -15.29 -10.85
N ALA A 87 9.86 -14.41 -11.09
CA ALA A 87 11.23 -14.81 -11.38
C ALA A 87 11.89 -15.53 -10.20
N ILE A 88 11.65 -15.06 -8.96
CA ILE A 88 12.12 -15.72 -7.73
C ILE A 88 11.53 -17.12 -7.60
N GLN A 89 10.24 -17.30 -7.85
CA GLN A 89 9.58 -18.61 -7.82
C GLN A 89 10.23 -19.60 -8.79
N VAL A 90 10.49 -19.17 -10.03
CA VAL A 90 11.17 -20.00 -11.02
C VAL A 90 12.62 -20.30 -10.59
N ALA A 91 13.34 -19.30 -10.07
CA ALA A 91 14.71 -19.48 -9.60
C ALA A 91 14.81 -20.47 -8.44
N LEU A 92 13.88 -20.41 -7.47
CA LEU A 92 13.81 -21.34 -6.35
C LEU A 92 13.46 -22.76 -6.80
N LEU A 93 12.54 -22.89 -7.77
CA LEU A 93 12.19 -24.19 -8.34
C LEU A 93 13.38 -24.82 -9.08
N VAL A 94 14.10 -24.04 -9.88
CA VAL A 94 15.33 -24.47 -10.57
C VAL A 94 16.42 -24.82 -9.56
N ALA A 95 16.61 -24.01 -8.52
CA ALA A 95 17.58 -24.30 -7.46
C ALA A 95 17.27 -25.63 -6.75
N GLY A 96 15.99 -25.90 -6.45
CA GLY A 96 15.56 -27.18 -5.88
C GLY A 96 15.81 -28.39 -6.78
N LEU A 97 15.86 -28.21 -8.11
CA LEU A 97 16.19 -29.26 -9.07
C LEU A 97 17.69 -29.51 -9.20
N LEU A 98 18.52 -28.47 -9.01
CA LEU A 98 19.97 -28.55 -9.18
C LEU A 98 20.70 -29.10 -7.94
N MET A 99 20.13 -28.94 -6.74
CA MET A 99 20.74 -29.42 -5.50
C MET A 99 20.41 -30.90 -5.25
N ALA A 100 21.30 -31.80 -5.64
CA ALA A 100 21.09 -33.25 -5.57
C ALA A 100 20.86 -33.78 -4.13
N ASP A 101 21.61 -33.29 -3.15
CA ASP A 101 21.59 -33.83 -1.77
C ASP A 101 20.31 -33.47 -0.98
N LEU A 102 19.69 -32.33 -1.28
CA LEU A 102 18.49 -31.83 -0.58
C LEU A 102 17.27 -31.69 -1.50
N ARG A 103 17.29 -32.34 -2.68
CA ARG A 103 16.28 -32.12 -3.74
C ARG A 103 14.85 -32.29 -3.24
N ALA A 104 14.59 -33.29 -2.40
CA ALA A 104 13.22 -33.63 -1.99
C ALA A 104 12.56 -32.51 -1.16
N HIS A 105 13.31 -31.89 -0.25
CA HIS A 105 12.78 -30.85 0.64
C HIS A 105 12.64 -29.51 -0.07
N LEU A 106 13.69 -29.08 -0.77
CA LEU A 106 13.71 -27.79 -1.47
C LEU A 106 12.67 -27.76 -2.60
N LEU A 107 12.53 -28.86 -3.34
CA LEU A 107 11.50 -28.98 -4.38
C LEU A 107 10.09 -28.93 -3.80
N THR A 108 9.85 -29.58 -2.66
CA THR A 108 8.52 -29.56 -2.01
C THR A 108 8.14 -28.12 -1.64
N VAL A 109 9.06 -27.39 -1.00
CA VAL A 109 8.83 -25.98 -0.64
C VAL A 109 8.60 -25.12 -1.89
N ALA A 110 9.49 -25.21 -2.88
CA ALA A 110 9.40 -24.41 -4.10
C ALA A 110 8.11 -24.66 -4.88
N VAL A 111 7.66 -25.92 -4.96
CA VAL A 111 6.39 -26.26 -5.63
C VAL A 111 5.20 -25.71 -4.87
N VAL A 112 5.15 -25.89 -3.55
CA VAL A 112 4.04 -25.39 -2.72
C VAL A 112 3.93 -23.87 -2.82
N PHE A 113 5.04 -23.16 -2.63
CA PHE A 113 5.07 -21.70 -2.74
C PHE A 113 4.76 -21.23 -4.17
N GLY A 114 5.26 -21.92 -5.19
CA GLY A 114 4.94 -21.61 -6.59
C GLY A 114 3.46 -21.77 -6.90
N VAL A 115 2.81 -22.83 -6.40
CA VAL A 115 1.36 -23.03 -6.55
C VAL A 115 0.59 -21.93 -5.83
N VAL A 116 0.91 -21.68 -4.57
CA VAL A 116 0.24 -20.64 -3.77
C VAL A 116 0.45 -19.26 -4.40
N TRP A 117 1.62 -18.97 -4.96
CA TRP A 117 1.92 -17.75 -5.70
C TRP A 117 1.00 -17.58 -6.91
N VAL A 118 0.90 -18.59 -7.78
CA VAL A 118 0.02 -18.55 -8.97
C VAL A 118 -1.43 -18.39 -8.57
N VAL A 119 -1.89 -19.12 -7.54
CA VAL A 119 -3.26 -18.99 -7.01
C VAL A 119 -3.50 -17.58 -6.47
N SER A 120 -2.56 -17.03 -5.71
CA SER A 120 -2.64 -15.66 -5.15
C SER A 120 -2.76 -14.62 -6.25
N LEU A 121 -1.99 -14.76 -7.34
CA LEU A 121 -2.10 -13.88 -8.51
C LEU A 121 -3.49 -13.95 -9.15
N ARG A 122 -4.03 -15.16 -9.36
CA ARG A 122 -5.32 -15.34 -10.04
C ARG A 122 -6.49 -14.88 -9.18
N VAL A 123 -6.54 -15.36 -7.92
CA VAL A 123 -7.64 -15.08 -6.99
C VAL A 123 -7.58 -13.63 -6.52
N GLY A 124 -6.39 -13.12 -6.19
CA GLY A 124 -6.21 -11.72 -5.80
C GLY A 124 -6.66 -10.76 -6.88
N ALA A 125 -6.26 -10.99 -8.14
CA ALA A 125 -6.70 -10.16 -9.26
C ALA A 125 -8.21 -10.24 -9.52
N ARG A 126 -8.82 -11.42 -9.30
CA ARG A 126 -10.28 -11.58 -9.40
C ARG A 126 -11.00 -10.78 -8.32
N ILE A 127 -10.59 -10.93 -7.06
CA ILE A 127 -11.18 -10.21 -5.93
C ILE A 127 -11.03 -8.70 -6.09
N ASP A 128 -9.87 -8.23 -6.56
CA ASP A 128 -9.65 -6.81 -6.78
C ASP A 128 -10.58 -6.23 -7.86
N ARG A 129 -10.87 -6.99 -8.93
CA ARG A 129 -11.86 -6.58 -9.95
C ARG A 129 -13.27 -6.49 -9.35
N GLU A 130 -13.71 -7.53 -8.65
CA GLU A 130 -15.04 -7.57 -8.02
C GLU A 130 -15.20 -6.43 -6.99
N ARG A 131 -14.14 -6.11 -6.23
CA ARG A 131 -14.12 -4.99 -5.28
C ARG A 131 -14.13 -3.62 -5.97
N ALA A 132 -13.40 -3.47 -7.08
CA ALA A 132 -13.39 -2.25 -7.86
C ALA A 132 -14.77 -1.95 -8.46
N GLU A 133 -15.45 -2.96 -9.02
CA GLU A 133 -16.81 -2.83 -9.56
C GLU A 133 -17.81 -2.38 -8.48
N ARG A 134 -17.78 -3.01 -7.31
CA ARG A 134 -18.62 -2.63 -6.16
C ARG A 134 -18.35 -1.20 -5.70
N HIS A 135 -17.08 -0.81 -5.62
CA HIS A 135 -16.69 0.53 -5.19
C HIS A 135 -17.15 1.61 -6.18
N VAL A 136 -17.07 1.35 -7.50
CA VAL A 136 -17.61 2.26 -8.52
C VAL A 136 -19.12 2.43 -8.39
N ALA A 137 -19.85 1.33 -8.13
CA ALA A 137 -21.29 1.38 -7.90
C ALA A 137 -21.61 2.19 -6.62
N GLU A 138 -20.90 1.97 -5.53
CA GLU A 138 -21.08 2.70 -4.26
C GLU A 138 -20.83 4.21 -4.44
N LEU A 139 -19.78 4.59 -5.17
CA LEU A 139 -19.49 5.98 -5.51
C LEU A 139 -20.59 6.61 -6.39
N ALA A 140 -21.19 5.86 -7.32
CA ALA A 140 -22.29 6.36 -8.15
C ALA A 140 -23.54 6.66 -7.32
N HIS A 141 -23.86 5.80 -6.34
CA HIS A 141 -24.99 6.03 -5.42
C HIS A 141 -24.72 7.22 -4.51
N TRP A 142 -23.52 7.32 -3.94
CA TRP A 142 -23.13 8.44 -3.10
C TRP A 142 -23.18 9.79 -3.84
N ARG A 143 -22.70 9.83 -5.09
CA ARG A 143 -22.83 11.02 -5.96
C ARG A 143 -24.28 11.36 -6.28
N ALA A 144 -25.11 10.36 -6.54
CA ALA A 144 -26.54 10.57 -6.80
C ALA A 144 -27.28 11.10 -5.56
N ALA A 145 -26.79 10.78 -4.36
CA ALA A 145 -27.29 11.31 -3.09
C ALA A 145 -26.77 12.72 -2.76
N GLY A 146 -26.05 13.39 -3.67
CA GLY A 146 -25.55 14.75 -3.48
C GLY A 146 -24.19 14.83 -2.78
N GLY A 147 -23.46 13.72 -2.70
CA GLY A 147 -22.11 13.69 -2.11
C GLY A 147 -21.16 14.64 -2.83
N VAL A 148 -20.50 15.51 -2.07
CA VAL A 148 -19.53 16.50 -2.58
C VAL A 148 -18.13 16.07 -2.14
N ASP A 149 -17.22 15.90 -3.10
CA ASP A 149 -15.83 15.57 -2.81
C ASP A 149 -15.16 16.82 -2.20
N GLY A 150 -14.84 16.79 -0.90
CA GLY A 150 -14.23 17.92 -0.17
C GLY A 150 -12.82 18.33 -0.61
N THR A 151 -12.31 17.80 -1.73
CA THR A 151 -11.01 18.14 -2.31
C THR A 151 -11.06 19.37 -3.21
N ALA A 152 -12.23 19.87 -3.61
CA ALA A 152 -12.34 21.04 -4.50
C ALA A 152 -12.50 22.39 -3.75
N ASP A 153 -12.91 22.38 -2.49
CA ASP A 153 -13.31 23.60 -1.75
C ASP A 153 -12.14 24.27 -0.99
N GLY A 154 -11.05 23.52 -0.73
CA GLY A 154 -9.89 24.02 0.03
C GLY A 154 -8.95 24.96 -0.74
N ASP A 155 -8.99 24.94 -2.07
CA ASP A 155 -8.15 25.82 -2.92
C ASP A 155 -8.85 27.14 -3.30
N ALA A 156 -10.20 27.20 -3.27
CA ALA A 156 -10.94 28.37 -3.71
C ALA A 156 -11.13 29.45 -2.61
N ASP A 157 -11.14 29.06 -1.34
CA ASP A 157 -11.30 29.97 -0.19
C ASP A 157 -9.98 30.58 0.31
N THR A 158 -8.82 30.05 -0.10
CA THR A 158 -7.51 30.64 0.24
C THR A 158 -7.22 31.92 -0.55
N GLU A 159 -7.85 32.13 -1.71
CA GLU A 159 -7.63 33.33 -2.54
C GLU A 159 -8.67 34.46 -2.32
N ARG A 160 -9.74 34.23 -1.54
CA ARG A 160 -10.90 35.16 -1.50
C ARG A 160 -11.20 35.81 -0.15
N GLY A 161 -10.29 35.74 0.82
CA GLY A 161 -10.48 36.33 2.14
C GLY A 161 -9.30 37.18 2.60
N THR A 162 -9.25 38.46 2.17
CA THR A 162 -9.02 39.66 3.01
C THR A 162 -8.63 40.85 2.11
N PRO A 163 -9.53 41.83 1.87
CA PRO A 163 -9.07 43.18 1.56
C PRO A 163 -8.41 43.71 2.84
N ALA A 164 -7.09 43.81 2.83
CA ALA A 164 -6.35 44.41 3.94
C ALA A 164 -6.78 45.87 4.06
N ASP A 165 -7.61 46.13 5.07
CA ASP A 165 -7.83 47.44 5.64
C ASP A 165 -6.47 48.03 6.03
N THR A 166 -5.93 48.92 5.19
CA THR A 166 -4.75 49.72 5.51
C THR A 166 -5.15 50.80 6.52
N GLY A 167 -5.38 50.36 7.75
CA GLY A 167 -5.59 51.20 8.91
C GLY A 167 -4.43 51.03 9.89
N SER A 168 -3.54 52.02 9.91
CA SER A 168 -2.65 52.36 11.03
C SER A 168 -1.42 51.46 11.29
N ALA A 169 -0.24 51.99 10.97
CA ALA A 169 0.81 52.33 11.95
C ALA A 169 2.13 52.64 11.25
N GLY A 170 2.74 53.77 11.58
CA GLY A 170 4.16 54.03 11.27
C GLY A 170 4.46 55.44 10.84
N ASP A 171 4.40 56.36 11.80
CA ASP A 171 5.11 57.64 11.78
C ASP A 171 6.63 57.43 11.61
N PRO A 172 7.28 58.09 10.65
CA PRO A 172 8.68 58.44 10.78
C PRO A 172 8.81 59.97 10.84
N GLY A 173 9.18 60.46 12.02
CA GLY A 173 9.58 61.85 12.22
C GLY A 173 10.63 62.32 11.20
N GLY A 174 10.48 63.56 10.76
CA GLY A 174 11.41 64.17 9.82
C GLY A 174 11.03 65.57 9.34
N THR A 175 11.14 66.55 10.25
CA THR A 175 11.71 67.89 9.97
C THR A 175 11.06 68.83 8.91
N SER A 176 10.46 69.91 9.44
CA SER A 176 10.74 71.32 9.12
C SER A 176 10.60 71.85 7.68
N ALA A 177 9.58 72.69 7.46
CA ALA A 177 9.65 74.04 6.84
C ALA A 177 8.24 74.67 6.86
N THR A 178 7.99 75.79 7.56
CA THR A 178 8.06 77.17 7.03
C THR A 178 6.97 77.39 5.96
N GLU A 179 5.87 78.15 6.16
CA GLU A 179 5.75 79.62 6.27
C GLU A 179 4.22 80.02 6.33
N PRO A 180 3.76 81.30 6.27
CA PRO A 180 3.00 81.93 7.36
C PRO A 180 1.57 82.45 7.02
N GLY A 181 0.83 82.81 8.07
CA GLY A 181 0.03 84.05 8.11
C GLY A 181 -1.35 84.09 7.42
N ARG A 182 -2.43 83.92 8.18
CA ARG A 182 -3.26 84.99 8.78
C ARG A 182 -4.51 84.42 9.44
#